data_AF-A0A3D4XI15-F1
#
_entry.id   AF-A0A3D4XI15-F1
#
_cell.length_a   1.000
_cell.length_b   1.000
_cell.length_c   1.000
_cell.angle_alpha   90.00
_cell.angle_beta   90.00
_cell.angle_gamma   90.00
#
_symmetry.space_group_name_H-M   'P 1'
#
loop_
_entity.id
_entity.type
_entity.pdbx_description
1 polymer ?
#
loop_
_entity_poly.entity_id
_entity_poly.type
_entity_poly.pdbx_seq_one_letter_code
_entity_poly.pdbx_strand_id
1 'polypeptide(L)' 'MSLIILSVIVVAICVALMSFNIIFRKNGKFPETEIGHNKEMRKLGLKCAKTDERILWKKGNSCSTCSCGSSEE' A
#
# COMPACT_ATOMS: atom_id res chain seq x y z
N MET A 1 17.67 20.85 34.57
CA MET A 1 16.22 20.57 34.43
C MET A 1 15.57 21.36 33.30
N SER A 2 15.91 22.64 33.11
CA SER A 2 15.34 23.53 32.08
C SER A 2 15.50 23.03 30.64
N LEU A 3 16.65 22.44 30.32
CA LEU A 3 16.93 21.90 28.97
C LEU A 3 16.12 20.63 28.66
N ILE A 4 15.82 19.82 29.67
CA ILE A 4 15.02 18.60 29.50
C ILE A 4 13.57 18.98 29.21
N ILE A 5 13.03 19.95 29.96
CA ILE A 5 11.66 20.46 29.72
C ILE A 5 11.58 21.10 28.32
N LEU A 6 12.58 21.89 27.93
CA LEU A 6 12.62 22.53 26.62
C LEU A 6 12.68 21.50 25.47
N SER A 7 13.54 20.48 25.58
CA SER A 7 13.67 19.45 24.54
C SER A 7 12.42 18.59 24.40
N VAL A 8 11.77 18.22 25.50
CA VAL A 8 10.50 17.46 25.47
C VAL A 8 9.40 18.24 24.77
N ILE A 9 9.28 19.55 25.03
CA ILE A 9 8.28 20.42 24.36
C ILE A 9 8.54 20.48 22.85
N VAL A 10 9.79 20.66 22.44
CA VAL A 10 10.14 20.73 21.01
C VAL A 10 9.81 19.42 20.29
N VAL A 11 10.17 18.27 20.87
CA VAL A 11 9.87 16.95 20.28
C VAL A 11 8.35 16.71 20.21
N ALA A 12 7.61 17.07 21.26
CA ALA A 12 6.15 16.95 21.27
C ALA A 12 5.49 17.75 20.13
N ILE A 13 5.97 18.99 19.88
CA ILE A 13 5.49 19.82 18.77
C ILE A 13 5.83 19.19 17.42
N CYS A 14 7.04 18.66 17.23
CA CYS A 14 7.43 17.99 15.98
C CYS A 14 6.54 16.79 15.67
N VAL A 15 6.27 15.93 16.65
CA VAL A 15 5.40 14.75 16.49
C VAL A 15 3.96 15.18 16.21
N ALA A 16 3.47 16.21 16.90
CA ALA A 16 2.13 16.77 16.66
C ALA A 16 1.99 17.32 15.24
N LEU A 17 2.97 18.08 14.73
CA LEU A 17 2.96 18.62 13.37
C LEU A 17 3.01 17.52 12.31
N MET A 18 3.81 16.47 12.53
CA MET A 18 3.91 15.32 11.62
C MET A 18 2.60 14.53 11.54
N SER A 19 1.89 14.38 12.67
CA SER A 19 0.61 13.66 12.74
C SER A 19 -0.61 14.52 12.41
N PHE A 20 -0.48 15.86 12.43
CA PHE A 20 -1.57 16.79 12.11
C PHE A 20 -2.13 16.56 10.70
N ASN A 21 -1.29 16.23 9.71
CA ASN A 21 -1.75 15.94 8.35
C ASN A 21 -2.60 14.67 8.25
N ILE A 22 -2.44 13.72 9.17
CA ILE A 22 -3.23 12.48 9.21
C ILE A 22 -4.58 12.73 9.90
N ILE A 23 -4.59 13.53 10.97
CA ILE A 23 -5.79 13.82 11.76
C ILE A 23 -6.68 14.89 11.10
N PHE A 24 -6.08 15.95 10.53
CA PHE A 24 -6.83 17.08 9.96
C PHE A 24 -7.31 16.84 8.52
N ARG A 25 -6.73 15.87 7.80
CA ARG A 25 -7.26 15.47 6.49
C ARG A 25 -8.54 14.66 6.73
N LYS A 26 -9.69 15.25 6.37
CA LYS A 26 -11.06 14.67 6.45
C LYS A 26 -11.20 13.26 5.85
N ASN A 27 -10.26 12.84 4.99
CA ASN A 27 -10.17 11.49 4.45
C ASN A 27 -8.78 10.90 4.77
N GLY A 28 -8.42 10.85 6.05
CA GLY A 28 -7.14 10.34 6.59
C GLY A 28 -6.93 8.83 6.42
N LYS A 29 -7.42 8.27 5.30
CA LYS A 29 -7.10 6.92 4.89
C LYS A 29 -5.74 6.97 4.23
N PHE A 30 -4.81 6.14 4.69
CA PHE A 30 -3.60 5.89 3.91
C PHE A 30 -4.04 5.48 2.50
N PRO A 31 -3.44 6.07 1.44
CA PRO A 31 -3.79 5.72 0.08
C PRO A 31 -3.65 4.22 -0.07
N GLU A 32 -4.66 3.56 -0.65
CA GLU A 32 -4.59 2.11 -0.85
C GLU A 32 -3.42 1.79 -1.79
N THR A 33 -2.33 1.32 -1.19
CA THR A 33 -1.14 0.82 -1.89
C THR A 33 -1.34 -0.61 -2.37
N GLU A 34 -2.39 -1.28 -1.89
CA GLU A 34 -2.81 -2.55 -2.45
C GLU A 34 -3.40 -2.35 -3.84
N ILE A 35 -2.67 -2.84 -4.84
CA ILE A 35 -3.04 -2.78 -6.27
C ILE A 35 -4.43 -3.40 -6.51
N GLY A 36 -4.82 -4.39 -5.71
CA GLY A 36 -6.11 -5.09 -5.82
C GLY A 36 -7.32 -4.30 -5.33
N HIS A 37 -7.18 -3.54 -4.23
CA HIS A 37 -8.29 -2.78 -3.63
C HIS A 37 -8.36 -1.34 -4.15
N ASN A 38 -7.24 -0.79 -4.61
CA ASN A 38 -7.18 0.56 -5.14
C ASN A 38 -7.84 0.70 -6.53
N LYS A 39 -8.98 1.38 -6.56
CA LYS A 39 -9.74 1.65 -7.79
C LYS A 39 -8.99 2.55 -8.77
N GLU A 40 -8.16 3.45 -8.27
CA GLU A 40 -7.38 4.36 -9.13
C GLU A 40 -6.27 3.61 -9.88
N MET A 41 -5.60 2.65 -9.23
CA MET A 41 -4.58 1.80 -9.88
C MET A 41 -5.20 0.87 -10.93
N ARG A 42 -6.42 0.39 -10.67
CA ARG A 42 -7.18 -0.41 -11.64
C ARG A 42 -7.57 0.38 -12.90
N LYS A 43 -7.88 1.68 -12.77
CA LYS A 43 -8.15 2.56 -13.94
C LYS A 43 -6.90 2.76 -14.80
N LEU A 44 -5.72 2.75 -14.19
CA LEU A 44 -4.42 2.81 -14.88
C LEU A 44 -4.03 1.47 -15.52
N GLY A 45 -4.84 0.42 -15.37
CA GLY A 45 -4.59 -0.91 -15.94
C GLY A 45 -3.60 -1.77 -15.15
N LEU A 46 -3.15 -1.30 -13.98
CA LEU A 46 -2.25 -2.07 -13.11
C LEU A 46 -3.05 -3.15 -12.38
N LYS A 47 -2.65 -4.41 -12.56
CA LYS A 47 -3.21 -5.58 -11.90
C LYS A 47 -2.10 -6.33 -11.17
N CYS A 48 -2.49 -7.03 -10.11
CA CYS A 48 -1.57 -7.95 -9.44
C CYS A 48 -1.31 -9.15 -10.36
N ALA A 49 -0.05 -9.59 -10.47
CA ALA A 49 0.32 -10.81 -11.19
C ALA A 49 -0.55 -12.02 -10.76
N LYS A 50 -0.89 -12.06 -9.45
CA LYS A 50 -1.80 -13.04 -8.84
C LYS A 50 -3.19 -13.11 -9.47
N THR A 51 -3.64 -11.99 -10.01
CA THR A 51 -4.95 -11.89 -10.66
C THR A 51 -4.86 -12.33 -12.11
N ASP A 52 -3.80 -11.98 -12.81
CA ASP A 52 -3.58 -12.38 -14.20
C ASP A 52 -3.39 -13.89 -14.34
N GLU A 53 -2.63 -14.53 -13.45
CA GLU A 53 -2.56 -15.99 -13.41
C GLU A 53 -3.97 -16.58 -13.28
N ARG A 54 -4.77 -16.17 -12.28
CA ARG A 54 -6.12 -16.74 -12.07
C ARG A 54 -7.07 -16.53 -13.25
N ILE A 55 -6.92 -15.43 -13.98
CA ILE A 55 -7.68 -15.17 -15.21
C ILE A 55 -7.25 -16.16 -16.30
N LEU A 56 -5.95 -16.39 -16.46
CA LEU A 56 -5.41 -17.36 -17.41
C LEU A 56 -5.85 -18.80 -17.05
N TRP A 57 -5.81 -19.18 -15.77
CA TRP A 57 -6.31 -20.46 -15.26
C TRP A 57 -7.80 -20.68 -15.55
N LYS A 58 -8.64 -19.64 -15.42
CA LYS A 58 -10.09 -19.75 -15.71
C LYS A 58 -10.40 -19.75 -17.21
N LYS A 59 -9.56 -19.11 -18.02
CA LYS A 59 -9.76 -18.97 -19.47
C LYS A 59 -9.24 -20.17 -20.25
N GLY A 60 -8.30 -20.92 -19.69
CA GLY A 60 -7.71 -22.09 -20.32
C GLY A 60 -7.93 -23.36 -19.51
N ASN A 61 -8.98 -24.11 -19.86
CA ASN A 61 -8.98 -25.58 -19.74
C ASN A 61 -8.18 -26.20 -20.92
N SER A 62 -7.13 -25.53 -21.38
CA SER A 62 -6.26 -25.95 -22.48
C SER A 62 -5.01 -25.05 -22.55
N CYS A 63 -4.00 -25.33 -21.74
CA CYS A 63 -2.63 -25.06 -22.17
C CYS A 63 -1.64 -25.95 -21.41
N SER A 64 -1.15 -26.98 -22.10
CA SER A 64 -0.16 -27.95 -21.62
C SER A 64 1.29 -27.45 -21.68
N THR A 65 1.54 -26.14 -21.75
CA THR A 65 2.92 -25.63 -21.82
C THR A 65 3.00 -24.21 -21.29
N CYS A 66 3.08 -24.05 -19.97
CA CYS A 66 3.59 -22.82 -19.37
C CYS A 66 4.47 -23.18 -18.16
N SER A 67 5.77 -23.33 -18.41
CA SER A 67 6.81 -23.19 -17.38
C SER A 67 6.81 -21.74 -16.88
N CYS A 68 6.17 -21.47 -15.75
CA CYS A 68 6.43 -20.27 -14.96
C CYS A 68 6.60 -20.69 -13.51
N GLY A 69 7.82 -20.53 -13.03
CA GLY A 69 8.31 -21.05 -11.78
C GLY A 69 7.62 -20.46 -10.57
N SER A 70 7.24 -21.36 -9.67
CA SER A 70 7.19 -21.07 -8.24
C SER A 70 8.62 -20.82 -7.78
N SER A 71 9.08 -19.57 -7.81
CA SER A 71 10.02 -19.15 -6.77
C SER A 71 9.20 -19.04 -5.49
N GLU A 72 9.28 -20.10 -4.70
CA GLU A 72 9.14 -20.03 -3.26
C GLU A 72 10.27 -19.15 -2.72
N GLU A 73 9.90 -17.94 -2.27
CA GLU A 73 10.43 -17.25 -1.09
C GLU A 73 9.41 -16.22 -0.59
#